data_AF-A0AA97M329-F1
#
_entry.id   AF-A0AA97M329-F1
#
_cell.length_a   1.000
_cell.length_b   1.000
_cell.length_c   1.000
_cell.angle_alpha   90.00
_cell.angle_beta   90.00
_cell.angle_gamma   90.00
#
_symmetry.space_group_name_H-M   'P 1'
#
loop_
_entity.id
_entity.type
_entity.pdbx_description
1 polymer ?
#
loop_
_entity_poly.entity_id
_entity_poly.type
_entity_poly.pdbx_seq_one_letter_code
_entity_poly.pdbx_strand_id
1 'polypeptide(L)'
;MPMTDRELLQALRSGGSTTAQTCGLLFDAYGAELYEHCRNTLDDDAAAQSALRDTVIVALAHIGRLSDPDLLRDWLLALADAECARHEAAASQWREQDHDGKPPRAALTGVSSVTQPAALRVRVLSGVITPELAEYRSLVAARGNHFDRRGFPLPASARRSPGPCSYLVPGLIAGVGAVVALVVVLFQLVSRTVL
;
A
#
# COMPACT_ATOMS: atom_id res chain seq x y z
N MET A 1 30.60 -12.90 -9.70
CA MET A 1 29.20 -13.22 -10.04
C MET A 1 28.32 -12.29 -9.23
N PRO A 2 27.27 -11.68 -9.81
CA PRO A 2 26.23 -11.05 -9.00
C PRO A 2 25.58 -12.09 -8.07
N MET A 3 25.23 -11.69 -6.86
CA MET A 3 24.56 -12.53 -5.88
C MET A 3 23.17 -12.92 -6.41
N THR A 4 22.79 -14.20 -6.28
CA THR A 4 21.45 -14.66 -6.73
C THR A 4 20.35 -14.22 -5.76
N ASP A 5 19.10 -14.19 -6.22
CA ASP A 5 17.94 -13.83 -5.38
C ASP A 5 17.78 -14.74 -4.17
N ARG A 6 18.07 -16.02 -4.35
CA ARG A 6 18.03 -17.01 -3.28
C ARG A 6 19.08 -16.72 -2.22
N GLU A 7 20.32 -16.42 -2.63
CA GLU A 7 21.39 -16.06 -1.72
C GLU A 7 21.06 -14.75 -1.00
N LEU A 8 20.56 -13.75 -1.72
CA LEU A 8 20.17 -12.46 -1.14
C LEU A 8 19.07 -12.65 -0.11
N LEU A 9 17.97 -13.34 -0.45
CA LEU A 9 16.87 -13.59 0.48
C LEU A 9 17.35 -14.33 1.74
N GLN A 10 18.24 -15.31 1.58
CA GLN A 10 18.81 -16.04 2.71
C GLN A 10 19.67 -15.13 3.60
N ALA A 11 20.50 -14.26 3.01
CA ALA A 11 21.30 -13.29 3.76
C ALA A 11 20.40 -12.33 4.55
N LEU A 12 19.35 -11.79 3.91
CA LEU A 12 18.41 -10.88 4.56
C LEU A 12 17.65 -11.52 5.73
N ARG A 13 17.43 -12.85 5.70
CA ARG A 13 16.72 -13.62 6.74
C ARG A 13 17.57 -14.10 7.89
N SER A 14 18.88 -14.26 7.68
CA SER A 14 19.78 -14.93 8.62
C SER A 14 19.88 -14.26 9.99
N GLY A 15 19.38 -13.02 10.14
CA GLY A 15 19.27 -12.31 11.42
C GLY A 15 20.60 -11.92 12.08
N GLY A 16 21.73 -12.37 11.53
CA GLY A 16 23.09 -12.06 12.01
C GLY A 16 23.67 -10.74 11.51
N SER A 17 22.97 -10.03 10.63
CA SER A 17 23.40 -8.76 10.04
C SER A 17 22.67 -7.58 10.66
N THR A 18 23.37 -6.45 10.81
CA THR A 18 22.77 -5.19 11.23
C THR A 18 21.78 -4.68 10.17
N THR A 19 20.79 -3.88 10.56
CA THR A 19 19.85 -3.24 9.61
C THR A 19 20.58 -2.50 8.48
N ALA A 20 21.71 -1.87 8.78
CA ALA A 20 22.54 -1.16 7.80
C ALA A 20 23.13 -2.09 6.73
N GLN A 21 23.67 -3.23 7.15
CA GLN A 21 24.24 -4.23 6.23
C GLN A 21 23.16 -4.84 5.35
N THR A 22 22.03 -5.24 5.96
CA THR A 22 20.88 -5.82 5.26
C THR A 22 20.27 -4.83 4.25
N CYS A 23 20.12 -3.56 4.64
CA CYS A 23 19.71 -2.49 3.73
C CYS A 23 20.72 -2.27 2.60
N GLY A 24 22.01 -2.30 2.90
CA GLY A 24 23.09 -2.13 1.92
C GLY A 24 23.04 -3.20 0.84
N LEU A 25 22.91 -4.48 1.24
CA LEU A 25 22.81 -5.63 0.34
C LEU A 25 21.60 -5.53 -0.59
N LEU A 26 20.41 -5.26 -0.03
CA LEU A 26 19.19 -5.11 -0.83
C LEU A 26 19.33 -3.96 -1.84
N PHE A 27 19.85 -2.82 -1.40
CA PHE A 27 20.03 -1.67 -2.27
C PHE A 27 21.08 -1.93 -3.37
N ASP A 28 22.18 -2.62 -3.06
CA ASP A 28 23.20 -2.94 -4.07
C ASP A 28 22.65 -3.88 -5.16
N ALA A 29 21.75 -4.79 -4.80
CA ALA A 29 21.13 -5.71 -5.75
C ALA A 29 19.98 -5.09 -6.54
N TYR A 30 19.08 -4.36 -5.87
CA TYR A 30 17.79 -3.94 -6.42
C TYR A 30 17.53 -2.43 -6.41
N GLY A 31 18.38 -1.64 -5.75
CA GLY A 31 18.10 -0.23 -5.50
C GLY A 31 17.95 0.62 -6.77
N ALA A 32 18.74 0.33 -7.81
CA ALA A 32 18.65 1.05 -9.08
C ALA A 32 17.35 0.71 -9.83
N GLU A 33 17.00 -0.57 -9.92
CA GLU A 33 15.79 -1.04 -10.59
C GLU A 33 14.53 -0.52 -9.90
N LEU A 34 14.46 -0.64 -8.56
CA LEU A 34 13.32 -0.16 -7.79
C LEU A 34 13.18 1.36 -7.90
N TYR A 35 14.29 2.11 -7.94
CA TYR A 35 14.23 3.55 -8.14
C TYR A 35 13.69 3.91 -9.52
N GLU A 36 14.17 3.26 -10.57
CA GLU A 36 13.70 3.48 -11.94
C GLU A 36 12.21 3.17 -12.07
N HIS A 37 11.75 2.07 -11.45
CA HIS A 37 10.34 1.72 -11.38
C HIS A 37 9.50 2.79 -10.68
N CYS A 38 9.93 3.25 -9.50
CA CYS A 38 9.26 4.33 -8.78
C CYS A 38 9.22 5.64 -9.58
N ARG A 39 10.31 5.98 -10.28
CA ARG A 39 10.38 7.16 -11.15
C ARG A 39 9.49 7.09 -12.38
N ASN A 40 9.34 5.90 -12.96
CA ASN A 40 8.46 5.70 -14.11
C ASN A 40 6.99 5.77 -13.71
N THR A 41 6.69 5.43 -12.44
CA THR A 41 5.34 5.52 -11.87
C THR A 41 5.02 6.94 -11.39
N LEU A 42 5.97 7.61 -10.74
CA LEU A 42 5.81 8.92 -10.12
C LEU A 42 6.55 10.01 -10.90
N ASP A 43 5.84 11.06 -11.31
CA ASP A 43 6.40 12.20 -12.07
C ASP A 43 7.26 13.17 -11.22
N ASP A 44 7.58 12.81 -9.97
CA ASP A 44 8.37 13.61 -9.03
C ASP A 44 9.52 12.80 -8.40
N ASP A 45 10.75 13.27 -8.59
CA ASP A 45 12.00 12.73 -8.02
C ASP A 45 11.94 12.54 -6.50
N ALA A 46 11.39 13.53 -5.79
CA ALA A 46 11.33 13.50 -4.34
C ALA A 46 10.32 12.46 -3.85
N ALA A 47 9.17 12.36 -4.53
CA ALA A 47 8.20 11.30 -4.31
C ALA A 47 8.80 9.91 -4.63
N ALA A 48 9.49 9.75 -5.76
CA ALA A 48 10.13 8.49 -6.14
C ALA A 48 11.19 8.03 -5.13
N GLN A 49 12.04 8.94 -4.65
CA GLN A 49 13.02 8.62 -3.60
C GLN A 49 12.32 8.23 -2.29
N SER A 50 11.22 8.90 -1.94
CA SER A 50 10.45 8.59 -0.72
C SER A 50 9.75 7.24 -0.82
N ALA A 51 9.15 6.93 -1.97
CA ALA A 51 8.54 5.63 -2.26
C ALA A 51 9.58 4.50 -2.21
N LEU A 52 10.76 4.70 -2.78
CA LEU A 52 11.87 3.75 -2.69
C LEU A 52 12.29 3.49 -1.24
N ARG A 53 12.50 4.55 -0.44
CA ARG A 53 12.85 4.40 0.98
C ARG A 53 11.80 3.58 1.71
N ASP A 54 10.53 3.89 1.50
CA ASP A 54 9.43 3.19 2.16
C ASP A 54 9.34 1.73 1.72
N THR A 55 9.59 1.45 0.44
CA THR A 55 9.67 0.09 -0.12
C THR A 55 10.75 -0.71 0.60
N VAL A 56 11.95 -0.14 0.79
CA VAL A 56 13.04 -0.79 1.50
C VAL A 56 12.67 -1.04 2.98
N ILE A 57 12.04 -0.07 3.66
CA ILE A 57 11.60 -0.25 5.05
C ILE A 57 10.60 -1.40 5.16
N VAL A 58 9.59 -1.43 4.29
CA VAL A 58 8.57 -2.49 4.28
C VAL A 58 9.19 -3.84 3.92
N ALA A 59 10.08 -3.88 2.92
CA ALA A 59 10.76 -5.10 2.53
C ALA A 59 11.56 -5.69 3.69
N LEU A 60 12.38 -4.88 4.37
CA LEU A 60 13.18 -5.34 5.51
C LEU A 60 12.31 -5.83 6.67
N ALA A 61 11.18 -5.16 6.94
CA ALA A 61 10.25 -5.57 7.99
C ALA A 61 9.51 -6.88 7.68
N HIS A 62 9.25 -7.17 6.40
CA HIS A 62 8.38 -8.27 5.97
C HIS A 62 9.08 -9.35 5.16
N ILE A 63 10.41 -9.32 5.04
CA ILE A 63 11.20 -10.29 4.26
C ILE A 63 10.99 -11.75 4.71
N GLY A 64 10.62 -11.95 5.98
CA GLY A 64 10.26 -13.26 6.52
C GLY A 64 9.00 -13.88 5.91
N ARG A 65 8.14 -13.08 5.25
CA ARG A 65 6.86 -13.54 4.68
C ARG A 65 6.98 -14.16 3.28
N LEU A 66 8.01 -13.78 2.51
CA LEU A 66 8.18 -14.23 1.14
C LEU A 66 8.57 -15.70 1.05
N SER A 67 7.64 -16.62 0.86
CA SER A 67 7.96 -18.05 1.00
C SER A 67 8.92 -18.59 -0.08
N ASP A 68 8.92 -17.96 -1.26
CA ASP A 68 9.63 -18.43 -2.45
C ASP A 68 10.73 -17.43 -2.87
N PRO A 69 12.02 -17.84 -2.85
CA PRO A 69 13.13 -16.97 -3.26
C PRO A 69 13.09 -16.55 -4.72
N ASP A 70 12.50 -17.36 -5.60
CA ASP A 70 12.48 -17.09 -7.05
C ASP A 70 11.49 -15.94 -7.39
N LEU A 71 10.72 -15.48 -6.40
CA LEU A 71 9.77 -14.38 -6.50
C LEU A 71 10.28 -13.09 -5.85
N LEU A 72 11.54 -13.03 -5.40
CA LEU A 72 12.07 -11.87 -4.68
C LEU A 72 11.93 -10.58 -5.49
N ARG A 73 12.33 -10.62 -6.76
CA ARG A 73 12.21 -9.48 -7.66
C ARG A 73 10.76 -9.01 -7.79
N ASP A 74 9.85 -9.91 -8.15
CA ASP A 74 8.43 -9.59 -8.36
C ASP A 74 7.77 -9.08 -7.07
N TRP A 75 8.17 -9.64 -5.93
CA TRP A 75 7.71 -9.19 -4.62
C TRP A 75 8.18 -7.78 -4.28
N LEU A 76 9.45 -7.44 -4.55
CA LEU A 76 9.98 -6.10 -4.34
C LEU A 76 9.32 -5.06 -5.26
N LEU A 77 9.06 -5.43 -6.52
CA LEU A 77 8.34 -4.55 -7.46
C LEU A 77 6.89 -4.34 -7.04
N ALA A 78 6.20 -5.39 -6.58
CA ALA A 78 4.84 -5.26 -6.04
C ALA A 78 4.78 -4.37 -4.78
N LEU A 79 5.82 -4.41 -3.94
CA LEU A 79 5.96 -3.47 -2.83
C LEU A 79 6.16 -2.03 -3.33
N ALA A 80 7.01 -1.84 -4.34
CA ALA A 80 7.23 -0.53 -4.96
C ALA A 80 5.95 0.04 -5.55
N ASP A 81 5.14 -0.76 -6.25
CA ASP A 81 3.81 -0.36 -6.75
C ASP A 81 2.90 0.10 -5.62
N ALA A 82 2.85 -0.67 -4.53
CA ALA A 82 2.01 -0.36 -3.38
C ALA A 82 2.45 0.94 -2.68
N GLU A 83 3.74 1.20 -2.55
CA GLU A 83 4.24 2.45 -1.99
C GLU A 83 4.05 3.64 -2.94
N CYS A 84 4.26 3.47 -4.25
CA CYS A 84 3.99 4.52 -5.24
C CYS A 84 2.51 4.95 -5.21
N ALA A 85 1.58 4.00 -5.23
CA ALA A 85 0.15 4.29 -5.13
C ALA A 85 -0.22 5.05 -3.83
N ARG A 86 0.49 4.80 -2.72
CA ARG A 86 0.28 5.55 -1.47
C ARG A 86 0.81 6.98 -1.57
N HIS A 87 1.96 7.18 -2.21
CA HIS A 87 2.52 8.52 -2.44
C HIS A 87 1.62 9.35 -3.35
N GLU A 88 1.07 8.76 -4.41
CA GLU A 88 0.06 9.41 -5.27
C GLU A 88 -1.23 9.75 -4.52
N ALA A 89 -1.74 8.81 -3.70
CA ALA A 89 -2.94 9.03 -2.92
C ALA A 89 -2.75 10.13 -1.87
N ALA A 90 -1.58 10.19 -1.23
CA ALA A 90 -1.22 11.27 -0.32
C ALA A 90 -1.16 12.61 -1.06
N ALA A 91 -0.42 12.69 -2.17
CA ALA A 91 -0.31 13.91 -2.98
C ALA A 91 -1.68 14.42 -3.44
N SER A 92 -2.58 13.51 -3.84
CA SER A 92 -3.95 13.85 -4.25
C SER A 92 -4.79 14.37 -3.09
N GLN A 93 -4.71 13.74 -1.90
CA GLN A 93 -5.40 14.22 -0.68
C GLN A 93 -4.94 15.64 -0.30
N TRP A 94 -3.64 15.91 -0.37
CA TRP A 94 -3.12 17.26 -0.12
C TRP A 94 -3.66 18.28 -1.12
N ARG A 95 -3.70 17.95 -2.43
CA ARG A 95 -4.25 18.85 -3.46
C ARG A 95 -5.73 19.16 -3.24
N GLU A 96 -6.53 18.17 -2.83
CA GLU A 96 -7.96 18.35 -2.54
C GLU A 96 -8.18 19.22 -1.28
N GLN A 97 -7.33 19.04 -0.26
CA GLN A 97 -7.38 19.82 0.99
C GLN A 97 -6.87 21.26 0.79
N ASP A 98 -5.93 21.48 -0.13
CA ASP A 98 -5.33 22.80 -0.41
C ASP A 98 -6.20 23.69 -1.33
N HIS A 99 -7.52 23.46 -1.40
CA HIS A 99 -8.43 24.36 -2.10
C HIS A 99 -8.46 25.78 -1.50
N ASP A 100 -7.91 25.96 -0.29
CA ASP A 100 -7.73 27.25 0.40
C ASP A 100 -6.37 27.97 0.09
N GLY A 101 -5.57 27.44 -0.84
CA GLY A 101 -4.53 28.22 -1.52
C GLY A 101 -3.27 28.52 -0.71
N LYS A 102 -2.59 27.50 -0.16
CA LYS A 102 -1.18 27.64 0.20
C LYS A 102 -0.41 26.33 0.03
N PRO A 103 0.47 26.21 -0.98
CA PRO A 103 1.26 25.00 -1.15
C PRO A 103 2.12 24.76 0.10
N PRO A 104 2.27 23.50 0.54
CA PRO A 104 3.12 23.16 1.66
C PRO A 104 4.55 23.59 1.36
N ARG A 105 5.28 24.01 2.40
CA ARG A 105 6.68 24.48 2.34
C ARG A 105 7.64 23.48 1.66
N ALA A 106 7.23 22.23 1.45
CA ALA A 106 7.94 21.22 0.65
C ALA A 106 7.94 21.51 -0.87
N ALA A 107 6.98 22.29 -1.39
CA ALA A 107 6.99 22.78 -2.76
C ALA A 107 8.13 23.78 -3.05
N LEU A 108 8.79 24.32 -2.02
CA LEU A 108 9.94 25.23 -2.16
C LEU A 108 11.29 24.51 -2.25
N THR A 109 11.35 23.20 -2.10
CA THR A 109 12.59 22.45 -2.35
C THR A 109 12.56 21.85 -3.75
N GLY A 110 12.50 22.73 -4.75
CA GLY A 110 12.94 22.45 -6.13
C GLY A 110 14.45 22.26 -6.22
N VAL A 111 15.00 21.44 -5.33
CA VAL A 111 16.35 20.90 -5.48
C VAL A 111 16.15 19.50 -6.05
N SER A 112 15.93 19.44 -7.37
CA SER A 112 16.25 18.28 -8.19
C SER A 112 17.75 18.01 -8.05
N SER A 113 18.14 17.47 -6.91
CA SER A 113 19.41 16.78 -6.75
C SER A 113 19.05 15.37 -6.35
N VAL A 114 19.16 14.45 -7.31
CA VAL A 114 20.01 13.27 -7.19
C VAL A 114 19.59 12.28 -8.29
N THR A 115 20.27 12.41 -9.42
CA THR A 115 20.29 11.38 -10.49
C THR A 115 21.46 10.41 -10.27
N GLN A 116 22.29 10.61 -9.24
CA GLN A 116 23.48 9.79 -9.03
C GLN A 116 23.20 8.64 -8.04
N PRO A 117 23.37 7.36 -8.45
CA PRO A 117 23.07 6.20 -7.61
C PRO A 117 23.75 6.22 -6.24
N ALA A 118 24.96 6.78 -6.15
CA ALA A 118 25.69 6.89 -4.89
C ALA A 118 25.03 7.85 -3.88
N ALA A 119 24.52 8.99 -4.34
CA ALA A 119 23.82 9.94 -3.46
C ALA A 119 22.43 9.41 -3.07
N LEU A 120 21.78 8.66 -3.97
CA LEU A 120 20.53 7.98 -3.69
C LEU A 120 20.73 6.92 -2.60
N ARG A 121 21.79 6.11 -2.73
CA ARG A 121 22.19 5.11 -1.73
C ARG A 121 22.34 5.75 -0.36
N VAL A 122 23.14 6.81 -0.24
CA VAL A 122 23.36 7.48 1.05
C VAL A 122 22.03 7.98 1.66
N ARG A 123 21.15 8.60 0.87
CA ARG A 123 19.87 9.11 1.38
C ARG A 123 18.92 7.99 1.83
N VAL A 124 18.80 6.93 1.06
CA VAL A 124 17.95 5.78 1.40
C VAL A 124 18.50 5.07 2.63
N LEU A 125 19.81 4.77 2.66
CA LEU A 125 20.44 4.12 3.81
C LEU A 125 20.31 4.98 5.06
N SER A 126 20.59 6.27 5.00
CA SER A 126 20.37 7.18 6.13
C SER A 126 18.91 7.09 6.60
N GLY A 127 17.94 7.25 5.69
CA GLY A 127 16.52 7.17 6.04
C GLY A 127 16.05 5.87 6.68
N VAL A 128 16.72 4.75 6.37
CA VAL A 128 16.43 3.42 6.92
C VAL A 128 17.15 3.17 8.25
N ILE A 129 18.32 3.78 8.45
CA ILE A 129 19.24 3.44 9.55
C ILE A 129 19.15 4.43 10.72
N THR A 130 18.85 5.72 10.51
CA THR A 130 18.89 6.70 11.61
C THR A 130 17.87 6.37 12.71
N PRO A 131 18.30 6.40 14.00
CA PRO A 131 17.42 6.10 15.12
C PRO A 131 16.28 7.12 15.27
N GLU A 132 16.49 8.37 14.87
CA GLU A 132 15.48 9.44 14.90
C GLU A 132 14.29 9.12 13.99
N LEU A 133 14.49 8.28 12.98
CA LEU A 133 13.44 7.80 12.08
C LEU A 133 12.84 6.46 12.55
N ALA A 134 13.10 5.99 13.77
CA ALA A 134 12.53 4.73 14.28
C ALA A 134 10.99 4.73 14.28
N GLU A 135 10.36 5.81 14.72
CA GLU A 135 8.90 5.93 14.71
C GLU A 135 8.34 5.98 13.29
N TYR A 136 8.98 6.73 12.39
CA TYR A 136 8.62 6.73 10.97
C TYR A 136 8.69 5.31 10.37
N ARG A 137 9.77 4.58 10.66
CA ARG A 137 9.96 3.21 10.17
C ARG A 137 8.92 2.25 10.72
N SER A 138 8.54 2.36 12.00
CA SER A 138 7.50 1.51 12.58
C SER A 138 6.13 1.77 11.94
N LEU A 139 5.79 3.03 11.67
CA LEU A 139 4.58 3.42 10.94
C LEU A 139 4.55 2.84 9.52
N VAL A 140 5.65 3.02 8.77
CA VAL A 140 5.79 2.51 7.41
C VAL A 140 5.75 0.97 7.38
N ALA A 141 6.44 0.31 8.32
CA ALA A 141 6.40 -1.14 8.45
C ALA A 141 4.99 -1.66 8.77
N ALA A 142 4.27 -0.99 9.68
CA ALA A 142 2.94 -1.39 10.12
C ALA A 142 1.88 -1.26 9.02
N ARG A 143 1.94 -0.20 8.17
CA ARG A 143 1.00 -0.08 7.04
C ARG A 143 1.21 -1.17 5.98
N GLY A 144 2.40 -1.77 5.94
CA GLY A 144 2.72 -2.92 5.09
C GLY A 144 1.96 -4.21 5.46
N ASN A 145 1.36 -4.34 6.64
CA ASN A 145 0.94 -5.64 7.21
C ASN A 145 -0.06 -6.50 6.40
N HIS A 146 -0.70 -5.96 5.36
CA HIS A 146 -1.66 -6.68 4.51
C HIS A 146 -0.96 -7.40 3.37
N PHE A 147 -0.78 -8.71 3.52
CA PHE A 147 -0.20 -9.56 2.49
C PHE A 147 -1.03 -10.83 2.31
N ASP A 148 -0.97 -11.40 1.11
CA ASP A 148 -1.56 -12.70 0.81
C ASP A 148 -0.80 -13.86 1.49
N ARG A 149 -1.20 -15.10 1.19
CA ARG A 149 -0.55 -16.30 1.74
C ARG A 149 0.88 -16.52 1.25
N ARG A 150 1.24 -16.00 0.06
CA ARG A 150 2.60 -16.09 -0.51
C ARG A 150 3.51 -14.99 0.02
N GLY A 151 2.92 -14.00 0.70
CA GLY A 151 3.59 -12.85 1.24
C GLY A 151 3.59 -11.65 0.29
N PHE A 152 2.78 -11.63 -0.78
CA PHE A 152 2.65 -10.48 -1.69
C PHE A 152 1.73 -9.40 -1.11
N PRO A 153 2.06 -8.11 -1.26
CA PRO A 153 1.22 -7.04 -0.73
C PRO A 153 -0.15 -7.11 -1.38
N LEU A 154 -1.20 -7.03 -0.57
CA LEU A 154 -2.53 -6.85 -1.11
C LEU A 154 -2.66 -5.40 -1.56
N PRO A 155 -3.38 -5.13 -2.67
CA PRO A 155 -3.75 -3.76 -3.02
C PRO A 155 -4.33 -3.11 -1.78
N ALA A 156 -3.87 -1.89 -1.45
CA ALA A 156 -4.49 -1.10 -0.40
C ALA A 156 -5.95 -0.96 -0.80
N SER A 157 -6.83 -1.82 -0.27
CA SER A 157 -8.16 -2.11 -0.78
C SER A 157 -8.77 -0.78 -1.15
N ALA A 158 -8.78 -0.46 -2.46
CA ALA A 158 -8.90 0.92 -2.95
C ALA A 158 -10.00 1.52 -2.13
N ARG A 159 -9.63 2.41 -1.19
CA ARG A 159 -10.43 2.76 -0.01
C ARG A 159 -11.83 2.89 -0.56
N ARG A 160 -12.67 1.86 -0.37
CA ARG A 160 -14.03 1.95 -0.87
C ARG A 160 -14.52 3.05 0.03
N SER A 161 -14.56 4.27 -0.50
CA SER A 161 -15.56 5.22 -0.07
C SER A 161 -16.79 4.35 0.08
N PRO A 162 -17.37 4.22 1.28
CA PRO A 162 -18.64 3.53 1.39
C PRO A 162 -19.52 4.25 0.38
N GLY A 163 -19.69 3.66 -0.80
CA GLY A 163 -20.54 4.22 -1.83
C GLY A 163 -21.87 4.45 -1.12
N PRO A 164 -22.51 5.61 -1.31
CA PRO A 164 -23.68 5.96 -0.52
C PRO A 164 -24.64 4.77 -0.58
N CYS A 165 -24.79 4.12 0.57
CA CYS A 165 -25.86 3.21 0.89
C CYS A 165 -26.27 2.26 -0.25
N SER A 166 -25.58 1.13 -0.39
CA SER A 166 -26.28 -0.10 -0.80
C SER A 166 -27.23 -0.56 0.32
N TYR A 167 -28.23 0.28 0.63
CA TYR A 167 -29.45 -0.04 1.39
C TYR A 167 -30.63 -0.12 0.42
N LEU A 168 -30.42 -0.66 -0.78
CA LEU A 168 -31.49 -1.06 -1.67
C LEU A 168 -31.68 -2.58 -1.62
N VAL A 169 -31.88 -3.15 -0.43
CA VAL A 169 -32.88 -4.20 -0.16
C VAL A 169 -33.17 -4.26 1.36
N PRO A 170 -34.08 -3.42 1.88
CA PRO A 170 -35.02 -3.93 2.89
C PRO A 170 -36.49 -3.62 2.53
N GLY A 171 -36.76 -3.00 1.38
CA GLY A 171 -38.13 -2.69 0.96
C GLY A 171 -38.94 -3.88 0.43
N LEU A 172 -38.27 -4.94 -0.04
CA LEU A 172 -38.96 -6.06 -0.70
C LEU A 172 -39.60 -7.05 0.30
N ILE A 173 -39.08 -7.13 1.53
CA ILE A 173 -39.65 -8.00 2.57
C ILE A 173 -40.91 -7.37 3.19
N ALA A 174 -40.95 -6.04 3.31
CA ALA A 174 -42.12 -5.34 3.88
C ALA A 174 -43.33 -5.31 2.91
N GLY A 175 -43.09 -5.24 1.59
CA GLY A 175 -44.16 -5.22 0.59
C GLY A 175 -44.93 -6.54 0.46
N VAL A 176 -44.22 -7.68 0.52
CA VAL A 176 -44.83 -9.01 0.39
C VAL A 176 -45.74 -9.33 1.58
N GLY A 177 -45.36 -8.93 2.80
CA GLY A 177 -46.18 -9.14 4.00
C GLY A 177 -47.53 -8.42 3.94
N ALA A 178 -47.55 -7.17 3.46
CA ALA A 178 -48.78 -6.39 3.35
C ALA A 178 -49.77 -6.98 2.32
N VAL A 179 -49.26 -7.47 1.18
CA VAL A 179 -50.10 -8.09 0.14
C VAL A 179 -50.71 -9.40 0.64
N VAL A 180 -49.94 -10.25 1.32
CA VAL A 180 -50.45 -11.52 1.88
C VAL A 180 -51.52 -11.24 2.93
N ALA A 181 -51.31 -10.27 3.83
CA ALA A 181 -52.30 -9.90 4.83
C ALA A 181 -53.61 -9.40 4.19
N LEU A 182 -53.52 -8.58 3.13
CA LEU A 182 -54.70 -8.08 2.42
C LEU A 182 -55.50 -9.23 1.78
N VAL A 183 -54.82 -10.18 1.13
CA VAL A 183 -55.46 -11.35 0.50
C VAL A 183 -56.17 -12.21 1.54
N VAL A 184 -55.56 -12.44 2.70
CA VAL A 184 -56.17 -13.23 3.79
C VAL A 184 -57.42 -12.53 4.34
N VAL A 185 -57.37 -11.22 4.56
CA VAL A 185 -58.53 -10.45 5.04
C VAL A 185 -59.67 -10.50 4.02
N LEU A 186 -59.37 -10.35 2.73
CA LEU A 186 -60.37 -10.40 1.67
C LEU A 186 -61.02 -11.79 1.59
N PHE A 187 -60.22 -12.86 1.69
CA PHE A 187 -60.71 -14.23 1.72
C PHE A 187 -61.65 -14.49 2.92
N GLN A 188 -61.31 -13.99 4.10
CA GLN A 188 -62.14 -14.11 5.30
C GLN A 188 -63.47 -13.35 5.17
N LEU A 189 -63.47 -12.19 4.50
CA LEU A 189 -64.68 -11.39 4.29
C LEU A 189 -65.66 -12.09 3.34
N VAL A 190 -65.15 -12.66 2.24
CA VAL A 190 -65.95 -13.43 1.28
C VAL A 190 -66.51 -14.69 1.92
N SER A 191 -65.70 -15.42 2.68
CA SER A 191 -66.13 -16.64 3.38
C SER A 191 -67.25 -16.37 4.40
N ARG A 192 -67.26 -15.18 5.02
CA ARG A 192 -68.30 -14.73 5.94
C ARG A 192 -69.58 -14.23 5.28
N THR A 193 -69.52 -13.81 4.01
CA THR A 193 -70.71 -13.34 3.27
C THR A 193 -71.42 -14.46 2.52
N VAL A 194 -70.76 -15.61 2.34
CA VAL A 194 -71.30 -16.78 1.64
C VAL A 194 -71.83 -17.86 2.60
N LEU A 195 -71.62 -17.69 3.92
CA LEU A 195 -72.14 -18.58 4.97
C LEU A 195 -73.44 -18.04 5.59
#